data_AF-A0A967A9Q3-F1
#
_entry.id   AF-A0A967A9Q3-F1
#
_cell.length_a   1.000
_cell.length_b   1.000
_cell.length_c   1.000
_cell.angle_alpha   90.00
_cell.angle_beta   90.00
_cell.angle_gamma   90.00
#
_symmetry.space_group_name_H-M   'P 1'
#
loop_
_entity.id
_entity.type
_entity.pdbx_description
1 polymer ?
#
loop_
_entity_poly.entity_id
_entity_poly.type
_entity_poly.pdbx_seq_one_letter_code
_entity_poly.pdbx_strand_id
1 'polypeptide(L)'
;MALLLSVASPGYAAAPNTGWSATGGGTLFYTDDVALFSATRRSSLDGDPSQPVLDVSRTGIGKDMVFEPYVRLSRLIPSSFGETELSVRVRGFIYATNPEFSQGSIYLEAIHGFTPRTVLRLRYFTAPDQLLGLTELHGTEDNLQ
;
A
#
# COMPACT_ATOMS: atom_id res chain seq x y z
N MET A 1 9.00 -19.28 -4.99
CA MET A 1 10.29 -18.56 -5.16
C MET A 1 10.00 -17.24 -5.86
N ALA A 2 10.17 -16.10 -5.18
CA ALA A 2 9.83 -14.78 -5.74
C ALA A 2 11.08 -14.11 -6.30
N LEU A 3 11.09 -13.81 -7.59
CA LEU A 3 12.11 -12.97 -8.20
C LEU A 3 11.70 -11.50 -8.01
N LEU A 4 12.58 -10.69 -7.44
CA LEU A 4 12.31 -9.30 -7.11
C LEU A 4 13.05 -8.40 -8.11
N LEU A 5 12.32 -7.63 -8.92
CA LEU A 5 12.89 -6.61 -9.80
C LEU A 5 12.34 -5.24 -9.37
N SER A 6 13.25 -4.38 -8.88
CA SER A 6 12.95 -3.02 -8.44
C SER A 6 13.48 -2.03 -9.47
N VAL A 7 12.61 -1.17 -10.00
CA VAL A 7 13.00 -0.04 -10.86
C VAL A 7 12.74 1.24 -10.09
N ALA A 8 13.81 1.91 -9.67
CA ALA A 8 13.74 3.23 -9.06
C ALA A 8 14.17 4.28 -10.09
N SER A 9 13.30 5.25 -10.38
CA SER A 9 13.66 6.41 -11.19
C SER A 9 14.35 7.45 -10.30
N PRO A 10 15.54 7.96 -10.64
CA PRO A 10 16.14 9.05 -9.89
C PRO A 10 15.29 10.32 -10.08
N GLY A 11 14.54 10.70 -9.05
CA GLY A 11 13.94 12.03 -8.97
C GLY A 11 15.06 13.07 -8.83
N TYR A 12 15.04 14.11 -9.66
CA TYR A 12 15.98 15.22 -9.59
C TYR A 12 15.98 15.81 -8.18
N ALA A 13 17.09 15.64 -7.45
CA ALA A 13 17.34 16.31 -6.18
C ALA A 13 17.63 17.78 -6.48
N ALA A 14 16.61 18.62 -6.38
CA ALA A 14 16.80 20.07 -6.34
C ALA A 14 17.17 20.46 -4.89
N ALA A 15 18.00 21.51 -4.74
CA ALA A 15 18.53 22.13 -3.51
C ALA A 15 17.46 22.33 -2.41
N PRO A 16 17.77 22.71 -1.13
CA PRO A 16 16.76 22.71 -0.06
C PRO A 16 15.61 23.68 -0.42
N ASN A 17 14.54 23.12 -0.99
CA ASN A 17 13.55 23.84 -1.78
C ASN A 17 12.22 23.71 -1.07
N THR A 18 11.61 24.84 -0.80
CA THR A 18 10.19 25.00 -0.39
C THR A 18 9.18 24.57 -1.47
N GLY A 19 9.66 23.92 -2.53
CA GLY A 19 8.90 23.37 -3.64
C GLY A 19 8.45 21.92 -3.40
N TRP A 20 7.67 21.40 -4.34
CA TRP A 20 7.23 20.01 -4.30
C TRP A 20 8.35 19.06 -4.74
N SER A 21 8.52 17.97 -4.00
CA SER A 21 9.34 16.81 -4.36
C SER A 21 8.43 15.63 -4.69
N ALA A 22 8.73 14.94 -5.79
CA ALA A 22 8.00 13.77 -6.25
C ALA A 22 8.97 12.61 -6.43
N THR A 23 8.63 11.46 -5.85
CA THR A 23 9.34 10.20 -6.04
C THR A 23 8.34 9.13 -6.39
N GLY A 24 8.70 8.21 -7.28
CA GLY A 24 7.82 7.14 -7.68
C GLY A 24 8.62 5.96 -8.21
N GLY A 25 7.94 4.83 -8.30
CA GLY A 25 8.53 3.60 -8.78
C GLY A 25 7.53 2.47 -8.71
N GLY A 26 8.02 1.27 -8.91
CA GLY A 26 7.19 0.09 -8.68
C GLY A 26 8.01 -1.18 -8.58
N THR A 27 7.36 -2.19 -8.02
CA THR A 27 7.93 -3.53 -7.88
C THR A 27 7.04 -4.51 -8.62
N LEU A 28 7.65 -5.43 -9.36
CA LEU A 28 6.93 -6.52 -10.01
C LEU A 28 7.12 -7.81 -9.21
N PHE A 29 6.02 -8.52 -9.00
CA PHE A 29 5.99 -9.81 -8.33
C PHE A 29 5.34 -10.86 -9.23
N TYR A 30 5.72 -12.11 -8.98
CA TYR A 30 4.99 -13.27 -9.45
C TYR A 30 4.53 -14.07 -8.23
N THR A 31 3.26 -14.46 -8.21
CA THR A 31 2.68 -15.31 -7.17
C THR A 31 1.95 -16.50 -7.81
N ASP A 32 1.99 -17.63 -7.13
CA ASP A 32 1.21 -18.83 -7.45
C ASP A 32 -0.10 -18.93 -6.67
N ASP A 33 -0.28 -18.04 -5.68
CA ASP A 33 -1.48 -17.92 -4.85
C ASP A 33 -1.79 -16.44 -4.62
N VAL A 34 -2.82 -15.92 -5.29
CA VAL A 34 -3.22 -14.50 -5.18
C VAL A 34 -3.85 -14.17 -3.84
N ALA A 35 -4.59 -15.11 -3.24
CA ALA A 35 -5.28 -14.90 -1.97
C ALA A 35 -4.27 -14.78 -0.83
N LEU A 36 -3.31 -15.70 -0.77
CA LEU A 36 -2.24 -15.70 0.22
C LEU A 36 -1.31 -14.49 0.04
N PHE A 37 -0.95 -14.15 -1.20
CA PHE A 37 -0.12 -12.97 -1.48
C PHE A 37 -0.84 -11.70 -1.01
N SER A 38 -2.12 -11.53 -1.36
CA SER A 38 -2.92 -10.37 -0.98
C SER A 38 -3.03 -10.23 0.54
N ALA A 39 -3.37 -11.31 1.24
CA ALA A 39 -3.50 -11.32 2.69
C ALA A 39 -2.17 -11.02 3.40
N THR A 40 -1.06 -11.58 2.93
CA THR A 40 0.28 -11.31 3.48
C THR A 40 0.65 -9.84 3.32
N ARG A 41 0.34 -9.23 2.16
CA ARG A 41 0.60 -7.81 1.94
C ARG A 41 -0.25 -6.94 2.85
N ARG A 42 -1.54 -7.24 3.03
CA ARG A 42 -2.42 -6.54 3.97
C ARG A 42 -1.91 -6.60 5.41
N SER A 43 -1.47 -7.78 5.89
CA SER A 43 -0.87 -7.92 7.22
C SER A 43 0.43 -7.11 7.37
N SER A 44 1.25 -7.05 6.32
CA SER A 44 2.49 -6.26 6.34
C SER A 44 2.30 -4.75 6.23
N LEU A 45 1.16 -4.30 5.68
CA LEU A 45 0.93 -2.90 5.34
C LEU A 45 0.47 -2.06 6.52
N ASP A 46 -0.10 -2.66 7.56
CA ASP A 46 -0.83 -1.86 8.55
C ASP A 46 -0.70 -2.24 10.01
N GLY A 47 0.22 -3.14 10.39
CA GLY A 47 0.64 -3.33 11.78
C GLY A 47 -0.47 -3.62 12.80
N ASP A 48 -1.73 -3.82 12.36
CA ASP A 48 -2.87 -4.19 13.17
C ASP A 48 -2.91 -5.73 13.27
N PRO A 49 -2.53 -6.29 14.42
CA PRO A 49 -2.47 -7.73 14.63
C PRO A 49 -3.85 -8.37 14.81
N SER A 50 -4.97 -7.62 14.74
CA SER A 50 -6.32 -8.18 14.89
C SER A 50 -6.82 -9.00 13.68
N GLN A 51 -5.90 -9.32 12.77
CA GLN A 51 -5.93 -10.39 11.76
C GLN A 51 -6.73 -10.09 10.49
N PRO A 52 -6.09 -10.19 9.30
CA PRO A 52 -6.83 -10.59 8.12
C PRO A 52 -7.23 -12.06 8.30
N VAL A 53 -8.52 -12.35 8.40
CA VAL A 53 -9.02 -13.74 8.33
C VAL A 53 -8.70 -14.26 6.94
N LEU A 54 -7.61 -15.01 6.84
CA LEU A 54 -7.29 -15.82 5.67
C LEU A 54 -8.41 -16.84 5.52
N ASP A 55 -9.25 -16.67 4.50
CA ASP A 55 -10.14 -17.74 4.09
C ASP A 55 -9.28 -18.86 3.46
N VAL A 56 -8.98 -19.87 4.27
CA VAL A 56 -8.18 -21.03 3.87
C VAL A 56 -8.79 -21.78 2.68
N SER A 57 -10.10 -21.64 2.43
CA SER A 57 -10.76 -22.23 1.25
C SER A 57 -10.31 -21.60 -0.07
N ARG A 58 -9.70 -20.42 -0.04
CA ARG A 58 -9.18 -19.70 -1.21
C ARG A 58 -7.66 -19.78 -1.37
N THR A 59 -6.96 -20.51 -0.50
CA THR A 59 -5.51 -20.74 -0.63
C THR A 59 -5.22 -21.79 -1.72
N GLY A 60 -4.10 -21.65 -2.42
CA GLY A 60 -3.70 -22.47 -3.56
C GLY A 60 -4.38 -22.10 -4.89
N ILE A 61 -5.09 -20.96 -4.94
CA ILE A 61 -5.83 -20.50 -6.13
C ILE A 61 -5.15 -19.26 -6.73
N GLY A 62 -5.02 -19.27 -8.06
CA GLY A 62 -4.69 -18.11 -8.88
C GLY A 62 -3.19 -17.81 -8.94
N LYS A 63 -2.60 -18.04 -10.11
CA LYS A 63 -1.26 -17.54 -10.46
C LYS A 63 -1.42 -16.15 -11.04
N ASP A 64 -0.57 -15.21 -10.65
CA ASP A 64 -0.61 -13.88 -11.22
C ASP A 64 0.73 -13.16 -11.19
N MET A 65 0.83 -12.19 -12.08
CA MET A 65 1.82 -11.12 -12.01
C MET A 65 1.19 -9.94 -11.28
N VAL A 66 1.88 -9.45 -10.25
CA VAL A 66 1.40 -8.33 -9.44
C VAL A 66 2.35 -7.16 -9.60
N PHE A 67 1.83 -6.04 -10.09
CA PHE A 67 2.58 -4.79 -10.14
C PHE A 67 2.20 -3.91 -8.94
N GLU A 68 3.20 -3.47 -8.21
CA GLU A 68 3.05 -2.62 -7.04
C GLU A 68 3.60 -1.22 -7.35
N PRO A 69 2.80 -0.31 -7.92
CA PRO A 69 3.21 1.07 -8.11
C PRO A 69 3.19 1.83 -6.78
N TYR A 70 4.09 2.80 -6.66
CA TYR A 70 3.99 3.82 -5.64
C TYR A 70 4.40 5.19 -6.18
N VAL A 71 3.80 6.22 -5.59
CA VAL A 71 4.17 7.61 -5.77
C VAL A 71 4.14 8.29 -4.41
N ARG A 72 5.16 9.10 -4.12
CA ARG A 72 5.22 9.98 -2.95
C ARG A 72 5.43 11.41 -3.43
N LEU A 73 4.55 12.29 -2.99
CA LEU A 73 4.70 13.74 -3.06
C LEU A 73 5.04 14.25 -1.68
N SER A 74 5.98 15.17 -1.59
CA SER A 74 6.34 15.81 -0.33
C SER A 74 6.70 17.27 -0.54
N ARG A 75 6.45 18.10 0.47
CA ARG A 75 6.82 19.50 0.47
C ARG A 75 7.28 19.91 1.86
N LEU A 76 8.37 20.65 1.88
CA LEU A 76 8.89 21.30 3.07
C LEU A 76 8.33 22.71 3.19
N ILE A 77 7.76 23.05 4.34
CA ILE A 77 7.10 24.32 4.62
C ILE A 77 7.78 24.94 5.85
N PRO A 78 8.72 25.88 5.65
CA PRO A 78 9.35 26.59 6.74
C PRO A 78 8.38 27.62 7.33
N SER A 79 8.48 27.85 8.64
CA SER A 79 7.73 28.86 9.38
C SER A 79 8.59 29.44 10.50
N SER A 80 8.14 30.55 11.10
CA SER A 80 8.83 31.15 12.26
C SER A 80 8.85 30.26 13.50
N PHE A 81 7.99 29.24 13.56
CA PHE A 81 7.86 28.32 14.70
C PHE A 81 8.52 26.96 14.44
N GLY A 82 9.18 26.79 13.30
CA GLY A 82 9.78 25.53 12.91
C GLY A 82 9.47 25.14 11.46
N GLU A 83 9.78 23.90 11.12
CA GLU A 83 9.65 23.37 9.76
C GLU A 83 8.65 22.21 9.72
N THR A 84 7.75 22.24 8.72
CA THR A 84 6.78 21.18 8.48
C THR A 84 7.12 20.44 7.19
N GLU A 85 7.30 19.13 7.24
CA GLU A 85 7.22 18.27 6.06
C GLU A 85 5.80 17.72 5.93
N LEU A 86 5.13 18.05 4.82
CA LEU A 86 3.90 17.39 4.41
C LEU A 86 4.23 16.35 3.35
N SER A 87 3.70 15.13 3.49
CA SER A 87 3.85 14.11 2.46
C SER A 87 2.57 13.30 2.23
N VAL A 88 2.35 12.96 0.98
CA VAL A 88 1.28 12.08 0.49
C VAL A 88 1.97 10.91 -0.22
N ARG A 89 1.63 9.69 0.15
CA ARG A 89 2.08 8.49 -0.56
C ARG A 89 0.87 7.69 -1.01
N VAL A 90 0.83 7.38 -2.30
CA VAL A 90 -0.13 6.47 -2.89
C VAL A 90 0.62 5.20 -3.28
N ARG A 91 0.08 4.05 -2.92
CA ARG A 91 0.64 2.73 -3.25
C ARG A 91 -0.51 1.78 -3.55
N GLY A 92 -0.32 0.85 -4.47
CA GLY A 92 -1.32 -0.17 -4.74
C GLY A 92 -0.73 -1.50 -5.16
N PHE A 93 -1.58 -2.52 -5.27
CA PHE A 93 -1.27 -3.79 -5.91
C PHE A 93 -2.23 -3.96 -7.06
N ILE A 94 -1.70 -4.22 -8.25
CA ILE A 94 -2.45 -4.43 -9.49
C ILE A 94 -2.17 -5.85 -9.95
N TYR A 95 -3.20 -6.68 -9.95
CA TYR A 95 -3.16 -8.08 -10.38
C TYR A 95 -3.52 -8.14 -11.87
N ALA A 96 -2.71 -8.82 -12.68
CA ALA A 96 -2.88 -8.82 -14.13
C ALA A 96 -4.07 -9.69 -14.58
N THR A 97 -4.37 -10.77 -13.86
CA THR A 97 -5.41 -11.75 -14.22
C THR A 97 -6.51 -11.91 -13.18
N ASN A 98 -6.28 -11.49 -11.93
CA ASN A 98 -7.24 -11.54 -10.83
C ASN A 98 -7.50 -10.12 -10.26
N PRO A 99 -8.07 -9.20 -11.06
CA PRO A 99 -8.18 -7.78 -10.70
C PRO A 99 -9.01 -7.51 -9.45
N GLU A 100 -9.89 -8.43 -9.04
CA GLU A 100 -10.68 -8.38 -7.81
C GLU A 100 -9.84 -8.39 -6.53
N PHE A 101 -8.56 -8.77 -6.61
CA PHE A 101 -7.60 -8.65 -5.52
C PHE A 101 -6.80 -7.32 -5.55
N SER A 102 -7.01 -6.49 -6.58
CA SER A 102 -6.31 -5.21 -6.70
C SER A 102 -6.81 -4.23 -5.65
N GLN A 103 -5.88 -3.49 -5.07
CA GLN A 103 -6.18 -2.59 -3.97
C GLN A 103 -5.28 -1.36 -4.00
N GLY A 104 -5.82 -0.24 -3.50
CA GLY A 104 -5.12 1.02 -3.36
C GLY A 104 -5.00 1.41 -1.89
N SER A 105 -3.95 2.16 -1.58
CA SER A 105 -3.74 2.73 -0.26
C SER A 105 -3.16 4.14 -0.35
N ILE A 106 -3.56 4.97 0.60
CA ILE A 106 -3.16 6.37 0.71
C ILE A 106 -2.62 6.60 2.12
N TYR A 107 -1.44 7.20 2.18
CA TYR A 107 -0.79 7.64 3.41
C TYR A 107 -0.64 9.14 3.35
N LEU A 108 -1.12 9.82 4.38
CA LEU A 108 -0.87 11.23 4.63
C LEU A 108 0.00 11.34 5.87
N GLU A 109 1.10 12.08 5.79
CA GLU A 109 2.00 12.32 6.92
C GLU A 109 2.37 13.80 7.00
N ALA A 110 2.26 14.35 8.20
CA ALA A 110 2.73 15.69 8.54
C ALA A 110 3.73 15.57 9.71
N ILE A 111 4.96 16.02 9.49
CA ILE A 111 6.00 16.09 10.52
C ILE A 111 6.31 17.56 10.76
N HIS A 112 6.15 18.04 11.98
CA HIS A 112 6.51 19.41 12.36
C HIS A 112 7.56 19.40 13.46
N GLY A 113 8.71 20.03 13.22
CA GLY A 113 9.75 20.24 14.23
C GLY A 113 9.65 21.63 14.83
N PHE A 114 9.32 21.74 16.12
CA PHE A 114 9.26 23.01 16.85
C PHE A 114 10.64 23.46 17.34
N THR A 115 11.42 22.50 17.82
CA THR A 115 12.82 22.66 18.27
C THR A 115 13.61 21.42 17.87
N PRO A 116 14.96 21.42 17.92
CA PRO A 116 15.75 20.22 17.62
C PRO A 116 15.43 19.00 18.51
N ARG A 117 14.67 19.18 19.61
CA ARG A 117 14.28 18.11 20.54
C ARG A 117 12.79 17.80 20.56
N THR A 118 11.96 18.57 19.85
CA THR A 118 10.50 18.44 19.90
C THR A 118 9.96 18.34 18.48
N VAL A 119 9.47 17.16 18.13
CA VAL A 119 8.86 16.85 16.82
C VAL A 119 7.47 16.27 17.05
N LEU A 120 6.49 16.81 16.33
CA LEU A 120 5.14 16.25 16.24
C LEU A 120 5.02 15.52 14.90
N ARG A 121 4.46 14.29 14.93
CA ARG A 121 4.19 13.50 13.74
C ARG A 121 2.73 13.08 13.72
N LEU A 122 2.02 13.46 12.67
CA LEU A 122 0.65 13.06 12.40
C LEU A 122 0.65 12.14 11.19
N ARG A 123 -0.02 10.99 11.30
CA ARG A 123 -0.13 9.99 10.23
C ARG A 123 -1.59 9.60 10.08
N TYR A 124 -2.03 9.54 8.84
CA TYR A 124 -3.32 8.99 8.46
C TYR A 124 -3.11 7.98 7.34
N PHE A 125 -3.76 6.84 7.46
CA PHE A 125 -3.73 5.77 6.48
C PHE A 125 -5.17 5.38 6.11
N THR A 126 -5.38 5.08 4.85
CA THR A 126 -6.62 4.46 4.38
C THR A 126 -6.36 3.55 3.19
N ALA A 127 -7.11 2.45 3.12
CA ALA A 127 -7.14 1.52 2.00
C ALA A 127 -8.62 1.21 1.68
N PRO A 128 -9.28 2.03 0.84
CA PRO A 128 -10.66 1.81 0.47
C PRO A 128 -10.77 0.51 -0.33
N ASP A 129 -11.62 -0.39 0.16
CA ASP A 129 -11.91 -1.70 -0.40
C ASP A 129 -10.83 -2.78 -0.17
N GLN A 130 -10.87 -3.40 1.02
CA GLN A 130 -10.09 -4.59 1.36
C GLN A 130 -10.91 -5.89 1.17
N LEU A 131 -11.94 -5.91 0.33
CA LEU A 131 -12.69 -7.14 0.10
C LEU A 131 -11.80 -8.16 -0.63
N LEU A 132 -11.89 -9.44 -0.25
CA LEU A 132 -11.16 -10.56 -0.85
C LEU A 132 -11.93 -11.05 -2.09
N GLY A 133 -12.18 -10.17 -3.06
CA GLY A 133 -13.09 -10.44 -4.18
C GLY A 133 -14.53 -10.71 -3.75
N LEU A 134 -15.42 -10.94 -4.71
CA LEU A 134 -16.81 -11.28 -4.41
C LEU A 134 -16.87 -12.64 -3.69
N THR A 135 -17.53 -12.67 -2.54
CA THR A 135 -17.99 -13.93 -1.93
C THR A 135 -19.21 -14.37 -2.71
N GLU A 136 -19.05 -15.24 -3.70
CA GLU A 136 -20.18 -16.08 -4.07
C GLU A 136 -20.42 -17.03 -2.90
N LEU A 137 -21.45 -16.71 -2.10
CA LEU A 137 -22.10 -17.69 -1.24
C LEU A 137 -22.71 -18.74 -2.16
N HIS A 138 -21.91 -19.73 -2.58
CA HIS A 138 -22.45 -20.97 -3.12
C HIS A 138 -22.98 -21.78 -1.93
N GLY A 139 -24.05 -21.29 -1.32
CA GLY A 139 -24.90 -22.09 -0.46
C GLY A 139 -25.56 -23.12 -1.36
N THR A 140 -25.05 -24.33 -1.33
CA THR A 140 -25.68 -25.50 -1.94
C THR A 140 -27.05 -25.68 -1.30
N GLU A 141 -28.10 -25.12 -1.92
CA GLU A 141 -29.52 -25.32 -1.58
C GLU A 141 -30.01 -26.75 -1.94
N ASP A 142 -29.13 -27.75 -1.94
CA ASP A 142 -29.41 -29.11 -2.42
C ASP A 142 -29.49 -30.14 -1.28
N ASN A 143 -29.58 -29.72 -0.02
CA ASN A 143 -29.65 -30.63 1.14
C ASN A 143 -30.83 -30.39 2.10
N LEU A 144 -31.90 -29.77 1.62
CA LEU A 144 -33.19 -29.73 2.31
C LEU A 144 -34.29 -30.35 1.44
N GLN A 145 -34.22 -31.66 1.24
CA GLN A 145 -35.37 -32.51 0.92
C GLN A 145 -35.33 -33.78 1.77
#